data_AF-A0A3D1FZ43-F1
#
_entry.id   AF-A0A3D1FZ43-F1
#
_cell.length_a   1.000
_cell.length_b   1.000
_cell.length_c   1.000
_cell.angle_alpha   90.00
_cell.angle_beta   90.00
_cell.angle_gamma   90.00
#
_symmetry.space_group_name_H-M   'P 1'
#
loop_
_entity.id
_entity.type
_entity.pdbx_description
1 polymer ?
#
loop_
_entity_poly.entity_id
_entity_poly.type
_entity_poly.pdbx_seq_one_letter_code
_entity_poly.pdbx_strand_id
1 'polypeptide(L)' 'MVVLDGKETSAKIRQELALKVKELKAQGRKVPHLAAILVGEDGASRTYVNAKVRDCEEVGFGSTLIKLPA' A
#
# COMPACT_ATOMS: atom_id res chain seq x y z
N MET A 1 -28.92 13.04 5.06
CA MET A 1 -27.53 12.96 5.58
C MET A 1 -26.67 12.34 4.48
N VAL A 2 -25.59 13.00 4.06
CA VAL A 2 -24.69 12.44 3.03
C VAL A 2 -23.72 11.50 3.73
N VAL A 3 -23.58 10.27 3.22
CA VAL A 3 -22.61 9.29 3.72
C VAL A 3 -21.27 9.55 3.04
N LEU A 4 -20.22 9.73 3.83
CA LEU A 4 -18.85 9.81 3.33
C LEU A 4 -18.29 8.38 3.19
N ASP A 5 -18.33 7.84 1.98
CA ASP A 5 -17.82 6.49 1.71
C ASP A 5 -16.29 6.50 1.52
N GLY A 6 -15.59 6.17 2.60
CA GLY A 6 -14.13 6.03 2.57
C GLY A 6 -13.63 4.87 1.70
N LYS A 7 -14.43 3.82 1.48
CA LYS A 7 -14.03 2.69 0.63
C LYS A 7 -13.99 3.12 -0.82
N GLU A 8 -15.08 3.74 -1.30
CA GLU A 8 -15.14 4.27 -2.67
C GLU A 8 -14.02 5.31 -2.90
N THR A 9 -13.88 6.24 -1.96
CA THR A 9 -12.84 7.28 -2.04
C THR A 9 -11.43 6.67 -2.10
N SER A 10 -11.15 5.67 -1.24
CA SER A 10 -9.85 5.00 -1.24
C SER A 10 -9.56 4.26 -2.56
N ALA A 11 -10.59 3.65 -3.17
CA ALA A 11 -10.44 2.93 -4.43
C ALA A 11 -10.09 3.88 -5.58
N LYS A 12 -10.76 5.04 -5.65
CA LYS A 12 -10.44 6.08 -6.64
C LYS A 12 -9.00 6.56 -6.49
N ILE A 13 -8.56 6.85 -5.27
CA ILE A 13 -7.18 7.28 -5.00
C ILE A 13 -6.16 6.21 -5.42
N ARG A 14 -6.42 4.92 -5.14
CA ARG A 14 -5.52 3.83 -5.57
C ARG A 14 -5.42 3.74 -7.09
N GLN A 15 -6.53 3.90 -7.81
CA GLN A 15 -6.53 3.90 -9.29
C GLN A 15 -5.71 5.08 -9.85
N GLU A 16 -5.87 6.28 -9.31
CA GLU A 16 -5.09 7.46 -9.70
C GLU A 16 -3.59 7.26 -9.44
N LEU A 17 -3.24 6.70 -8.27
CA LEU A 17 -1.85 6.38 -7.93
C LEU A 17 -1.25 5.33 -8.87
N ALA A 18 -1.99 4.27 -9.20
CA ALA A 18 -1.54 3.23 -10.11
C ALA A 18 -1.19 3.79 -11.50
N LEU A 19 -2.02 4.69 -12.02
CA LEU A 19 -1.74 5.38 -13.28
C LEU A 19 -0.46 6.21 -13.19
N LYS A 20 -0.32 7.00 -12.13
CA LYS A 20 0.85 7.86 -11.92
C LYS A 20 2.15 7.06 -11.79
N VAL A 21 2.12 5.93 -11.09
CA VAL A 21 3.27 5.03 -10.96
C VAL A 21 3.63 4.41 -12.30
N LYS A 22 2.63 4.02 -13.10
CA LYS A 22 2.85 3.52 -14.46
C LYS A 22 3.53 4.57 -15.34
N GLU A 23 3.11 5.83 -15.25
CA GLU A 23 3.76 6.94 -15.97
C GLU A 23 5.21 7.17 -15.49
N LEU A 24 5.44 7.19 -14.17
CA LEU A 24 6.80 7.31 -13.62
C LEU A 24 7.72 6.21 -14.14
N LYS A 25 7.22 4.97 -14.17
CA LYS A 25 7.96 3.82 -14.68
C LYS A 25 8.23 3.95 -16.18
N ALA A 26 7.26 4.40 -16.97
CA ALA A 26 7.42 4.65 -18.40
C ALA A 26 8.45 5.75 -18.70
N GLN A 27 8.57 6.75 -17.81
CA GLN A 27 9.59 7.79 -17.88
C GLN A 27 10.98 7.32 -17.39
N GLY A 28 11.16 6.03 -17.07
CA GLY A 28 12.41 5.49 -16.55
C GLY A 28 12.74 5.93 -15.11
N ARG A 29 11.77 6.50 -14.38
CA ARG A 29 11.96 6.95 -13.00
C ARG A 29 11.83 5.77 -12.03
N LYS A 30 12.44 5.92 -10.85
CA LYS A 30 12.35 4.91 -9.79
C LYS A 30 10.91 4.77 -9.30
N VAL A 31 10.48 3.53 -9.13
CA VAL A 31 9.18 3.17 -8.53
C VAL A 31 9.24 3.40 -7.01
N PRO A 32 8.21 3.98 -6.38
CA PRO A 32 8.15 4.13 -4.93
C PRO A 32 8.17 2.77 -4.20
N HIS A 33 8.73 2.74 -3.00
CA HIS A 33 8.89 1.51 -2.20
C HIS A 33 8.47 1.72 -0.75
N LEU A 34 7.67 0.80 -0.20
CA LEU A 34 7.28 0.79 1.21
C LEU A 34 8.00 -0.31 1.98
N ALA A 35 8.77 0.04 3.00
CA ALA A 35 9.30 -0.91 3.97
C ALA A 35 8.46 -0.88 5.26
N ALA A 36 7.94 -2.04 5.67
CA ALA A 36 7.20 -2.21 6.92
C ALA A 36 7.96 -3.16 7.85
N ILE A 37 8.06 -2.81 9.13
CA ILE A 37 8.67 -3.64 10.17
C ILE A 37 7.56 -4.06 11.13
N LEU A 38 7.36 -5.38 11.26
CA LEU A 38 6.42 -5.99 12.18
C LEU A 38 7.20 -6.72 13.27
N VAL A 39 6.97 -6.32 14.53
CA VAL A 39 7.61 -6.92 15.70
C VAL A 39 6.56 -7.71 16.47
N GLY A 40 6.88 -8.96 16.80
CA GLY A 40 6.00 -9.86 17.51
C GLY A 40 4.82 -10.35 16.66
N GLU A 41 3.81 -10.90 17.34
CA GLU A 41 2.83 -11.80 16.74
C GLU A 41 1.37 -11.31 16.87
N ASP A 42 1.16 -10.02 17.15
CA ASP A 42 -0.17 -9.43 17.28
C ASP A 42 -1.00 -9.54 15.97
N GLY A 43 -2.20 -10.11 16.07
CA GLY A 43 -3.05 -10.41 14.92
C GLY A 43 -3.61 -9.17 14.21
N ALA A 44 -3.92 -8.10 14.96
CA ALA A 44 -4.40 -6.85 14.38
C ALA A 44 -3.30 -6.17 13.57
N SER A 45 -2.08 -6.14 14.12
CA SER A 45 -0.88 -5.60 13.46
C SER A 45 -0.55 -6.34 12.17
N ARG A 46 -0.60 -7.69 12.17
CA ARG A 46 -0.42 -8.49 10.95
C ARG A 46 -1.43 -8.11 9.87
N THR A 47 -2.71 -8.03 10.23
CA THR A 47 -3.79 -7.74 9.29
C THR A 47 -3.61 -6.35 8.67
N TYR A 48 -3.30 -5.36 9.50
CA TYR A 48 -3.08 -3.99 9.05
C TYR A 48 -1.86 -3.86 8.13
N VAL A 49 -0.74 -4.50 8.47
CA VAL A 49 0.47 -4.47 7.65
C VAL A 49 0.28 -5.22 6.33
N ASN A 50 -0.41 -6.36 6.35
CA ASN A 50 -0.75 -7.10 5.12
C ASN A 50 -1.64 -6.26 4.19
N ALA A 51 -2.59 -5.50 4.73
CA ALA A 51 -3.40 -4.59 3.93
C ALA A 51 -2.53 -3.53 3.24
N LYS A 52 -1.55 -2.94 3.94
CA LYS A 52 -0.62 -1.97 3.34
C LYS A 52 0.25 -2.57 2.24
N VAL A 53 0.76 -3.78 2.45
CA VAL A 53 1.57 -4.50 1.45
C VAL A 53 0.73 -4.74 0.20
N ARG A 54 -0.51 -5.21 0.35
CA ARG A 54 -1.44 -5.41 -0.77
C ARG A 54 -1.77 -4.10 -1.49
N ASP A 55 -2.01 -3.02 -0.76
CA ASP A 55 -2.28 -1.71 -1.36
C ASP A 55 -1.09 -1.23 -2.19
N CYS A 56 0.15 -1.47 -1.72
CA CYS A 56 1.36 -1.19 -2.49
C CYS A 56 1.41 -1.96 -3.82
N GLU A 57 1.09 -3.25 -3.80
CA GLU A 57 1.02 -4.06 -5.02
C GLU A 57 -0.05 -3.53 -5.99
N GLU A 58 -1.23 -3.15 -5.48
CA GLU A 58 -2.34 -2.62 -6.29
C GLU A 58 -1.96 -1.31 -7.00
N VAL A 59 -1.20 -0.43 -6.35
CA VAL A 59 -0.73 0.83 -6.95
C VAL A 59 0.59 0.69 -7.73
N GLY A 60 1.19 -0.50 -7.77
CA GLY A 60 2.45 -0.76 -8.47
C GLY A 60 3.71 -0.29 -7.74
N PHE A 61 3.63 -0.07 -6.42
CA PHE A 61 4.79 0.17 -5.57
C PHE A 61 5.57 -1.13 -5.32
N GLY A 62 6.86 -1.00 -5.03
CA GLY A 62 7.60 -2.05 -4.34
C GLY A 62 7.23 -2.10 -2.86
N SER A 63 7.34 -3.26 -2.23
CA SER A 63 7.20 -3.36 -0.78
C SER A 63 8.16 -4.38 -0.16
N THR A 64 8.46 -4.21 1.12
CA THR A 64 9.24 -5.16 1.92
C THR A 64 8.64 -5.24 3.30
N LEU A 65 8.37 -6.46 3.75
CA LEU A 65 7.92 -6.74 5.10
C LEU A 65 9.05 -7.43 5.88
N ILE A 66 9.55 -6.75 6.90
CA ILE A 66 10.55 -7.27 7.83
C ILE A 66 9.80 -7.73 9.08
N LYS A 67 9.98 -9.00 9.45
CA LYS A 67 9.40 -9.56 10.67
C LYS A 67 10.50 -9.78 11.69
N LEU A 68 10.28 -9.30 12.91
CA LEU A 68 11.18 -9.44 14.04
C LEU A 68 10.47 -10.19 15.19
N PRO A 69 11.21 -10.99 15.97
CA PRO A 69 10.66 -11.62 17.16
C PRO A 69 10.23 -10.59 18.20
N ALA A 70 9.37 -11.00 19.13
CA ALA A 70 8.97 -10.20 20.28
C ALA A 70 10.10 -10.06 21.30
#